data_AF-A0A7L0IAU9-F1
#
_entry.id   AF-A0A7L0IAU9-F1
#
_cell.length_a   1.000
_cell.length_b   1.000
_cell.length_c   1.000
_cell.angle_alpha   90.00
_cell.angle_beta   90.00
_cell.angle_gamma   90.00
#
_symmetry.space_group_name_H-M   'P 1'
#
loop_
_entity.id
_entity.type
_entity.pdbx_description
1 polymer ?
#
loop_
_entity_poly.entity_id
_entity_poly.type
_entity_poly.pdbx_seq_one_letter_code
_entity_poly.pdbx_strand_id
1 'polypeptide(L)' 'HRFRVGVVMAGLSRTLGIFGGFVAVVGAAFYPIYFRPLLMPEQYKKEQSINRAGIVQEDIQPGGLKVWSDPFGRK' A
#
# COMPACT_ATOMS: atom_id res chain seq x y z
N HIS A 1 41.51 -5.73 -20.00
CA HIS A 1 40.05 -5.76 -20.25
C HIS A 1 39.23 -6.51 -19.19
N ARG A 2 39.51 -7.79 -18.84
CA ARG A 2 38.72 -8.57 -17.85
C ARG A 2 38.58 -7.95 -16.45
N PHE A 3 39.64 -7.33 -15.91
CA PHE A 3 39.60 -6.70 -14.58
C PHE A 3 38.63 -5.51 -14.49
N ARG A 4 38.55 -4.71 -15.56
CA ARG A 4 37.66 -3.53 -15.60
C ARG A 4 36.19 -3.93 -15.68
N VAL A 5 35.89 -5.07 -16.33
CA VAL A 5 34.54 -5.65 -16.40
C VAL A 5 34.13 -6.23 -15.04
N GLY A 6 35.03 -6.92 -14.33
CA GLY A 6 34.72 -7.49 -13.00
C GLY A 6 34.35 -6.45 -11.95
N VAL A 7 35.04 -5.30 -11.92
CA VAL A 7 34.75 -4.20 -10.99
C VAL A 7 33.39 -3.54 -11.30
N VAL A 8 33.08 -3.33 -12.58
CA VAL A 8 31.79 -2.75 -13.00
C VAL A 8 30.62 -3.70 -12.69
N MET A 9 30.77 -4.99 -12.95
CA MET A 9 29.75 -6.00 -12.64
C MET A 9 29.51 -6.15 -11.14
N ALA A 10 30.56 -6.04 -10.31
CA ALA A 10 30.43 -6.06 -8.85
C ALA A 10 29.73 -4.80 -8.28
N GLY A 11 29.95 -3.62 -8.89
CA GLY A 11 29.22 -2.40 -8.54
C GLY A 11 27.72 -2.49 -8.87
N LEU A 12 27.39 -3.08 -10.02
CA LEU A 12 26.01 -3.28 -10.45
C LEU A 12 25.27 -4.28 -9.56
N SER A 13 25.89 -5.43 -9.23
CA SER A 13 25.27 -6.44 -8.36
C SER A 13 25.00 -5.91 -6.95
N ARG A 14 25.92 -5.11 -6.39
CA ARG A 14 25.71 -4.43 -5.10
C ARG A 14 24.53 -3.47 -5.14
N THR A 15 24.42 -2.68 -6.20
CA THR A 15 23.31 -1.72 -6.38
C THR A 15 21.97 -2.43 -6.51
N LEU A 16 21.91 -3.50 -7.32
CA LEU A 16 20.72 -4.34 -7.47
C LEU A 16 20.32 -5.01 -6.16
N GLY A 17 21.30 -5.50 -5.37
CA GLY A 17 21.04 -6.10 -4.06
C GLY A 17 20.43 -5.10 -3.07
N ILE A 18 20.99 -3.88 -2.99
CA ILE A 18 20.48 -2.83 -2.10
C ILE A 18 19.07 -2.40 -2.54
N PHE A 19 18.88 -2.15 -3.83
CA PHE A 19 17.58 -1.71 -4.35
C PHE A 19 16.51 -2.80 -4.22
N GLY A 20 16.84 -4.05 -4.56
CA GLY A 20 15.95 -5.19 -4.40
C GLY A 20 15.56 -5.42 -2.94
N GLY A 21 16.53 -5.34 -2.02
CA GLY A 21 16.27 -5.41 -0.58
C GLY A 21 15.35 -4.29 -0.09
N PHE A 22 15.59 -3.05 -0.55
CA PHE A 22 14.72 -1.92 -0.21
C PHE A 22 13.28 -2.13 -0.69
N VAL A 23 13.08 -2.51 -1.96
CA VAL A 23 11.75 -2.77 -2.52
C VAL A 23 11.05 -3.92 -1.77
N ALA A 24 11.79 -4.97 -1.40
CA ALA A 24 11.24 -6.07 -0.62
C ALA A 24 10.76 -5.63 0.78
N VAL A 25 11.56 -4.81 1.49
CA VAL A 25 11.18 -4.26 2.79
C VAL A 25 9.94 -3.36 2.68
N VAL A 26 9.91 -2.48 1.67
CA VAL A 26 8.75 -1.62 1.40
C VAL A 26 7.51 -2.46 1.13
N GLY A 27 7.58 -3.44 0.22
CA GLY A 27 6.46 -4.33 -0.08
C GLY A 27 5.96 -5.09 1.14
N ALA A 28 6.85 -5.59 1.98
CA ALA A 28 6.50 -6.27 3.23
C ALA A 28 5.79 -5.34 4.22
N ALA A 29 6.30 -4.11 4.40
CA ALA A 29 5.68 -3.11 5.27
C ALA A 29 4.26 -2.71 4.80
N PHE A 30 4.05 -2.63 3.48
CA PHE A 30 2.74 -2.31 2.89
C PHE A 30 1.82 -3.53 2.72
N TYR A 31 2.30 -4.76 2.96
CA TYR A 31 1.51 -5.98 2.78
C TYR A 31 0.13 -5.96 3.46
N PRO A 32 -0.01 -5.64 4.76
CA PRO A 32 -1.31 -5.70 5.42
C PRO A 32 -2.31 -4.63 4.95
N ILE A 33 -1.83 -3.49 4.46
CA ILE A 33 -2.67 -2.31 4.13
C ILE A 33 -3.05 -2.31 2.65
N TYR A 34 -2.17 -2.78 1.76
CA TYR A 34 -2.39 -2.71 0.32
C TYR A 34 -2.60 -4.07 -0.32
N PHE A 35 -1.68 -5.02 -0.12
CA PHE A 35 -1.71 -6.30 -0.83
C PHE A 35 -2.74 -7.27 -0.25
N ARG A 36 -2.77 -7.44 1.08
CA ARG A 36 -3.71 -8.36 1.76
C ARG A 36 -5.18 -8.08 1.39
N PRO A 37 -5.67 -6.82 1.42
CA PRO A 37 -7.05 -6.51 1.02
C PRO A 37 -7.36 -6.84 -0.43
N LEU A 38 -6.40 -6.62 -1.34
CA LEU A 38 -6.58 -6.89 -2.77
C LEU A 38 -6.56 -8.39 -3.10
N LEU A 39 -5.73 -9.16 -2.39
CA LEU A 39 -5.64 -10.60 -2.58
C LEU A 39 -6.80 -11.37 -1.91
N MET A 40 -7.40 -10.81 -0.85
CA MET A 40 -8.49 -11.44 -0.10
C MET A 40 -9.67 -10.47 0.11
N PRO A 41 -10.33 -10.03 -0.97
CA PRO A 41 -11.31 -8.95 -0.90
C PRO A 41 -12.53 -9.32 -0.06
N GLU A 42 -13.04 -10.54 -0.17
CA GLU A 42 -14.25 -10.95 0.56
C GLU A 42 -14.02 -11.07 2.08
N GLN A 43 -12.87 -11.63 2.48
CA GLN A 43 -12.50 -11.69 3.90
C GLN A 43 -12.24 -10.29 4.46
N TYR A 44 -11.54 -9.44 3.70
CA TYR A 44 -11.29 -8.07 4.11
C TYR A 44 -12.59 -7.25 4.24
N LYS A 45 -13.54 -7.38 3.31
CA LYS A 45 -14.87 -6.76 3.41
C LYS A 45 -15.63 -7.21 4.65
N LYS A 46 -15.61 -8.52 4.96
CA LYS A 46 -16.24 -9.07 6.17
C LYS A 46 -15.61 -8.48 7.43
N GLU A 47 -14.29 -8.49 7.53
CA GLU A 47 -13.55 -7.89 8.65
C GLU A 47 -13.87 -6.39 8.78
N GLN A 48 -13.90 -5.64 7.67
CA GLN A 48 -14.27 -4.22 7.64
C GLN A 48 -15.72 -3.99 8.09
N SER A 49 -16.68 -4.81 7.67
CA SER A 49 -18.08 -4.67 8.08
C SER A 49 -18.27 -4.84 9.58
N ILE A 50 -17.47 -5.71 10.21
CA ILE A 50 -17.48 -5.92 11.67
C ILE A 50 -16.79 -4.75 12.37
N ASN A 51 -15.59 -4.37 11.91
CA ASN A 51 -14.80 -3.30 12.53
C ASN A 51 -15.44 -1.91 12.37
N ARG A 52 -16.30 -1.72 11.37
CA ARG A 52 -17.05 -0.48 11.14
C ARG A 52 -18.52 -0.58 11.51
N ALA A 53 -18.92 -1.66 12.20
CA ALA A 53 -20.29 -1.77 12.68
C ALA A 53 -20.60 -0.60 13.64
N GLY A 54 -21.70 0.10 13.39
CA GLY A 54 -22.11 1.25 14.20
C GLY A 54 -21.39 2.57 13.89
N ILE A 55 -20.50 2.62 12.89
CA ILE A 55 -19.91 3.87 12.40
C ILE A 55 -20.79 4.42 11.27
N VAL A 56 -21.54 5.49 11.56
CA VAL A 56 -22.19 6.33 10.56
C VAL A 56 -21.14 7.33 10.07
N GLN A 57 -20.68 7.19 8.83
CA GLN A 57 -19.56 7.99 8.31
C GLN A 57 -19.90 9.48 8.22
N GLU A 58 -21.19 9.78 8.06
CA GLU A 58 -21.76 11.11 7.97
C GLU A 58 -21.69 11.84 9.33
N ASP A 59 -21.73 11.10 10.45
CA ASP A 59 -21.69 11.67 11.81
C ASP A 59 -20.26 11.96 12.28
N ILE A 60 -19.27 11.24 11.75
CA ILE A 60 -17.84 11.46 12.05
C ILE A 60 -17.33 12.70 11.31
N GLN A 61 -17.98 13.08 10.22
CA GLN A 61 -17.46 14.14 9.38
C GLN A 61 -17.59 15.51 10.04
N PRO A 62 -16.54 16.35 9.95
CA PRO A 62 -16.62 17.72 10.41
C PRO A 62 -17.77 18.44 9.68
N GLY A 63 -18.70 18.99 10.46
CA GLY A 63 -19.84 19.73 9.92
C GLY A 63 -19.38 20.86 9.00
N GLY A 64 -20.04 21.01 7.86
CA GLY A 64 -19.72 22.04 6.85
C GLY A 64 -18.74 21.60 5.76
N LEU A 65 -18.19 20.38 5.81
CA LEU A 65 -17.39 19.80 4.73
C LEU A 65 -18.18 18.74 3.96
N LYS A 66 -17.89 18.61 2.67
CA LYS A 66 -18.54 17.64 1.79
C LYS A 66 -18.15 16.22 2.16
N VAL A 67 -19.13 15.32 2.14
CA VAL A 67 -18.93 13.90 2.45
C VAL A 67 -17.95 13.27 1.48
N TRP A 68 -16.87 12.67 1.99
CA TRP A 68 -15.81 12.15 1.12
C TRP A 68 -16.23 10.90 0.34
N SER A 69 -17.30 10.22 0.78
CA SER A 69 -17.94 9.13 0.03
C SER A 69 -18.68 9.64 -1.22
N ASP A 70 -19.14 10.89 -1.22
CA ASP A 70 -19.67 11.59 -2.39
C ASP A 70 -19.01 12.97 -2.57
N PRO A 71 -17.76 13.00 -3.07
CA PRO A 71 -17.01 14.24 -3.25
C PRO A 71 -17.58 15.09 -4.40
N PHE A 72 -18.57 14.60 -5.16
CA PHE A 72 -19.20 15.33 -6.27
C PHE A 72 -20.66 15.70 -6.02
N GLY A 73 -21.31 15.19 -4.99
CA GLY A 73 -22.65 15.66 -4.55
C GLY A 73 -23.71 15.26 -5.56
N ARG A 74 -23.58 14.06 -6.15
CA ARG A 74 -24.51 13.60 -7.19
C ARG A 74 -25.76 13.05 -6.52
N LYS A 75 -26.86 13.80 -6.67
CA LYS A 75 -28.22 13.37 -6.32
C LYS A 75 -28.66 12.16 -7.14
#